data_AF-A0A820J034-F1
#
_entry.id   AF-A0A820J034-F1
#
_cell.length_a   1.000
_cell.length_b   1.000
_cell.length_c   1.000
_cell.angle_alpha   90.00
_cell.angle_beta   90.00
_cell.angle_gamma   90.00
#
_symmetry.space_group_name_H-M   'P 1'
#
loop_
_entity.id
_entity.type
_entity.pdbx_description
1 polymer ?
#
loop_
_entity_poly.entity_id
_entity_poly.type
_entity_poly.pdbx_seq_one_letter_code
_entity_poly.pdbx_strand_id
1 'polypeptide(L)'
;MKEINDWEYKSTEKIRQTAEEARKEFRHTADHITQVKVRLNNLMEEIRQSYQENNYYETDLHQWKSTLSQLEEELQFKSWNTPRLYVPQLSIPYIKEFRKWSQNGVTFAGGNRSGSGLTQLYHPLSICVDDNDRSVYVSDYWNSRILKWIRGAMSGELIVNGTLENSQTNPLNCPGDVIIDKENDSLIICDTGNRQIVQWPRCNNAVGKTIISDIECWGLAMDNQGYLYVS
;
A
#
# COMPACT_ATOMS: atom_id res chain seq x y z
N MET A 1 -20.74 -53.69 56.45
CA MET A 1 -21.88 -52.97 55.82
C MET A 1 -21.80 -51.46 56.06
N LYS A 2 -21.53 -50.98 57.28
CA LYS A 2 -21.41 -49.53 57.58
C LYS A 2 -20.22 -48.83 56.88
N GLU A 3 -19.08 -49.50 56.77
CA GLU A 3 -17.86 -48.95 56.11
C GLU A 3 -17.97 -48.90 54.58
N ILE A 4 -18.71 -49.82 53.97
CA ILE A 4 -18.97 -49.85 52.52
C ILE A 4 -19.85 -48.66 52.14
N ASN A 5 -20.91 -48.39 52.91
CA ASN A 5 -21.79 -47.25 52.67
C ASN A 5 -21.08 -45.89 52.86
N ASP A 6 -20.12 -45.79 53.78
CA ASP A 6 -19.31 -44.57 53.99
C ASP A 6 -18.30 -44.35 52.86
N TRP A 7 -17.73 -45.42 52.31
CA TRP A 7 -16.85 -45.36 51.13
C TRP A 7 -17.61 -45.00 49.84
N GLU A 8 -18.79 -45.57 49.64
CA GLU A 8 -19.70 -45.20 48.53
C GLU A 8 -20.13 -43.74 48.61
N TYR A 9 -20.46 -43.24 49.81
CA TYR A 9 -20.79 -41.83 50.01
C TYR A 9 -19.60 -40.90 49.72
N LYS A 10 -18.40 -41.20 50.25
CA LYS A 10 -17.20 -40.38 50.02
C LYS A 10 -16.74 -40.39 48.57
N SER A 11 -16.86 -41.51 47.88
CA SER A 11 -16.47 -41.64 46.46
C SER A 11 -17.44 -40.89 45.55
N THR A 12 -18.74 -41.01 45.77
CA THR A 12 -19.77 -40.26 45.01
C THR A 12 -19.67 -38.76 45.25
N GLU A 13 -19.40 -38.32 46.47
CA GLU A 13 -19.20 -36.90 46.79
C GLU A 13 -17.94 -36.32 46.14
N LYS A 14 -16.84 -37.07 46.10
CA LYS A 14 -15.62 -36.64 45.40
C LYS A 14 -15.84 -36.52 43.89
N ILE A 15 -16.56 -37.47 43.28
CA ILE A 15 -16.94 -37.40 41.86
C ILE A 15 -17.82 -36.16 41.60
N ARG A 16 -18.77 -35.86 42.49
CA ARG A 16 -19.64 -34.67 42.39
C ARG A 16 -18.83 -33.39 42.45
N GLN A 17 -17.92 -33.26 43.40
CA GLN A 17 -17.06 -32.08 43.56
C GLN A 17 -16.16 -31.87 42.34
N THR A 18 -15.48 -32.91 41.87
CA THR A 18 -14.66 -32.84 40.66
C THR A 18 -15.49 -32.47 39.42
N ALA A 19 -16.72 -32.98 39.30
CA ALA A 19 -17.63 -32.60 38.21
C ALA A 19 -18.10 -31.14 38.30
N GLU A 20 -18.32 -30.62 39.51
CA GLU A 20 -18.70 -29.21 39.73
C GLU A 20 -17.55 -28.24 39.43
N GLU A 21 -16.32 -28.59 39.80
CA GLU A 21 -15.10 -27.86 39.46
C GLU A 21 -14.89 -27.81 37.94
N ALA A 22 -14.93 -28.97 37.27
CA ALA A 22 -14.82 -29.04 35.81
C ALA A 22 -15.91 -28.21 35.10
N ARG A 23 -17.15 -28.19 35.62
CA ARG A 23 -18.24 -27.35 35.08
C ARG A 23 -17.99 -25.86 35.27
N LYS A 24 -17.38 -25.44 36.39
CA LYS A 24 -17.01 -24.03 36.62
C LYS A 24 -15.91 -23.59 35.66
N GLU A 25 -14.87 -24.40 35.49
CA GLU A 25 -13.79 -24.13 34.53
C GLU A 25 -14.30 -24.04 33.09
N PHE A 26 -15.22 -24.93 32.72
CA PHE A 26 -15.84 -24.93 31.39
C PHE A 26 -16.66 -23.65 31.16
N ARG A 27 -17.49 -23.24 32.15
CA ARG A 27 -18.25 -21.98 32.07
C ARG A 27 -17.33 -20.76 31.92
N HIS A 28 -16.31 -20.67 32.76
CA HIS A 28 -15.34 -19.57 32.70
C HIS A 28 -14.63 -19.51 31.34
N THR A 29 -14.33 -20.67 30.75
CA THR A 29 -13.71 -20.74 29.42
C THR A 29 -14.67 -20.36 28.30
N ALA A 30 -15.94 -20.76 28.39
CA ALA A 30 -16.98 -20.35 27.44
C ALA A 30 -17.24 -18.84 27.47
N ASP A 31 -17.27 -18.24 28.67
CA ASP A 31 -17.45 -16.80 28.85
C ASP A 31 -16.27 -16.03 28.25
N HIS A 32 -15.04 -16.49 28.51
CA HIS A 32 -13.83 -15.89 27.95
C HIS A 32 -13.82 -15.95 26.40
N ILE A 33 -14.17 -17.10 25.81
CA ILE A 33 -14.28 -17.24 24.34
C ILE A 33 -15.34 -16.27 23.79
N THR A 34 -16.45 -16.10 24.49
CA THR A 34 -17.50 -15.14 24.11
C THR A 34 -16.97 -13.71 24.11
N GLN A 35 -16.19 -13.33 25.13
CA GLN A 35 -15.58 -11.99 25.21
C GLN A 35 -14.57 -11.74 24.06
N VAL A 36 -13.71 -12.71 23.77
CA VAL A 36 -12.75 -12.61 22.66
C VAL A 36 -13.48 -12.45 21.32
N LYS A 37 -14.56 -13.20 21.09
CA LYS A 37 -15.39 -13.06 19.87
C LYS A 37 -16.00 -11.67 19.74
N VAL A 38 -16.51 -11.08 20.82
CA VAL A 38 -17.07 -9.73 20.80
C VAL A 38 -16.00 -8.70 20.43
N ARG A 39 -14.81 -8.80 21.03
CA ARG A 39 -13.68 -7.90 20.70
C ARG A 39 -13.24 -8.03 19.25
N LEU A 40 -13.19 -9.24 18.71
CA LEU A 40 -12.87 -9.47 17.29
C LEU A 40 -13.91 -8.82 16.37
N ASN A 41 -15.21 -8.98 16.67
CA ASN A 41 -16.26 -8.37 15.87
C ASN A 41 -16.19 -6.83 15.91
N ASN A 42 -15.93 -6.25 17.08
CA ASN A 42 -15.76 -4.80 17.20
C ASN A 42 -14.59 -4.29 16.36
N LEU A 43 -13.43 -4.97 16.42
CA LEU A 43 -12.27 -4.65 15.59
C LEU A 43 -12.60 -4.72 14.09
N MET A 44 -13.36 -5.73 13.67
CA MET A 44 -13.79 -5.83 12.26
C MET A 44 -14.71 -4.68 11.83
N GLU A 45 -15.62 -4.24 12.70
CA GLU A 45 -16.49 -3.10 12.40
C GLU A 45 -15.71 -1.78 12.37
N GLU A 46 -14.75 -1.57 13.27
CA GLU A 46 -13.83 -0.41 13.23
C GLU A 46 -13.06 -0.34 11.91
N ILE A 47 -12.46 -1.46 11.50
CA ILE A 47 -11.75 -1.57 10.22
C ILE A 47 -12.70 -1.24 9.06
N ARG A 48 -13.91 -1.81 9.07
CA ARG A 48 -14.89 -1.64 8.00
C ARG A 48 -15.36 -0.19 7.87
N GLN A 49 -15.68 0.47 8.98
CA GLN A 49 -16.12 1.86 8.99
C GLN A 49 -15.01 2.78 8.45
N SER A 50 -13.79 2.59 8.93
CA SER A 50 -12.65 3.40 8.51
C SER A 50 -12.33 3.25 7.01
N TYR A 51 -12.51 2.05 6.43
CA TYR A 51 -12.44 1.85 4.98
C TYR A 51 -13.56 2.57 4.20
N GLN A 52 -14.79 2.58 4.72
CA GLN A 52 -15.92 3.26 4.07
C GLN A 52 -15.74 4.78 4.07
N GLU A 53 -15.11 5.31 5.11
CA GLU A 53 -14.87 6.75 5.29
C GLU A 53 -13.55 7.23 4.66
N ASN A 54 -12.73 6.32 4.09
CA ASN A 54 -11.36 6.63 3.63
C ASN A 54 -10.51 7.34 4.69
N ASN A 55 -10.78 7.06 5.97
CA ASN A 55 -10.22 7.77 7.13
C ASN A 55 -9.43 6.80 8.00
N TYR A 56 -8.36 6.21 7.44
CA TYR A 56 -7.40 5.40 8.17
C TYR A 56 -5.99 5.97 8.02
N TYR A 57 -5.28 6.03 9.13
CA TYR A 57 -3.90 6.46 9.23
C TYR A 57 -2.98 5.27 9.59
N GLU A 58 -1.67 5.44 9.45
CA GLU A 58 -0.68 4.41 9.79
C GLU A 58 -0.79 3.97 11.27
N THR A 59 -1.21 4.87 12.16
CA THR A 59 -1.47 4.59 13.57
C THR A 59 -2.61 3.60 13.78
N ASP A 60 -3.69 3.70 13.00
CA ASP A 60 -4.86 2.83 13.10
C ASP A 60 -4.48 1.40 12.69
N LEU A 61 -3.70 1.26 11.61
CA LEU A 61 -3.16 -0.03 11.17
C LEU A 61 -2.27 -0.68 12.23
N HIS A 62 -1.41 0.10 12.90
CA HIS A 62 -0.58 -0.40 13.99
C HIS A 62 -1.40 -0.85 15.19
N GLN A 63 -2.42 -0.08 15.57
CA GLN A 63 -3.32 -0.41 16.66
C GLN A 63 -4.10 -1.69 16.34
N TRP A 64 -4.75 -1.78 15.18
CA TRP A 64 -5.53 -2.96 14.79
C TRP A 64 -4.67 -4.22 14.73
N LYS A 65 -3.45 -4.12 14.21
CA LYS A 65 -2.50 -5.24 14.20
C LYS A 65 -2.13 -5.68 15.62
N SER A 66 -1.88 -4.73 16.52
CA SER A 66 -1.58 -5.03 17.92
C SER A 66 -2.76 -5.71 18.62
N THR A 67 -3.99 -5.20 18.43
CA THR A 67 -5.20 -5.79 18.99
C THR A 67 -5.44 -7.20 18.46
N LEU A 68 -5.23 -7.43 17.15
CA LEU A 68 -5.37 -8.75 16.56
C LEU A 68 -4.36 -9.75 17.16
N SER A 69 -3.09 -9.36 17.29
CA SER A 69 -2.07 -10.22 17.92
C SER A 69 -2.39 -10.54 19.38
N GLN A 70 -2.94 -9.60 20.15
CA GLN A 70 -3.39 -9.86 21.52
C GLN A 70 -4.55 -10.86 21.56
N LEU A 71 -5.54 -10.73 20.66
CA LEU A 71 -6.67 -11.65 20.57
C LEU A 71 -6.21 -13.07 20.16
N GLU A 72 -5.22 -13.17 19.27
CA GLU A 72 -4.62 -14.45 18.88
C GLU A 72 -3.89 -15.13 20.05
N GLU A 73 -3.11 -14.36 20.83
CA GLU A 73 -2.42 -14.87 22.02
C GLU A 73 -3.41 -15.36 23.10
N GLU A 74 -4.49 -14.61 23.33
CA GLU A 74 -5.57 -14.97 24.25
C GLU A 74 -6.28 -16.28 23.84
N LEU A 75 -6.35 -16.58 22.54
CA LEU A 75 -6.88 -17.84 22.03
C LEU A 75 -5.89 -19.00 22.15
N GLN A 76 -4.59 -18.73 22.01
CA GLN A 76 -3.53 -19.75 22.09
C GLN A 76 -3.28 -20.22 23.53
N PHE A 77 -3.39 -19.35 24.54
CA PHE A 77 -3.06 -19.65 25.93
C PHE A 77 -3.91 -20.77 26.59
N LYS A 78 -5.06 -21.15 26.01
CA LYS A 78 -5.94 -22.20 26.56
C LYS A 78 -5.97 -23.52 25.79
N SER A 79 -5.10 -23.70 24.79
CA SER A 79 -4.98 -24.96 24.04
C SER A 79 -4.17 -26.03 24.77
N TRP A 80 -4.55 -26.38 26.00
CA TRP A 80 -4.22 -27.68 26.59
C TRP A 80 -5.45 -28.19 27.38
N ASN A 81 -6.08 -29.25 26.86
CA ASN A 81 -7.14 -30.09 27.48
C ASN A 81 -8.64 -29.74 27.28
N THR A 82 -9.05 -29.24 26.12
CA THR A 82 -10.45 -29.42 25.66
C THR A 82 -10.49 -30.11 24.29
N PRO A 83 -11.52 -30.95 24.00
CA PRO A 83 -11.69 -31.54 22.68
C PRO A 83 -11.81 -30.41 21.67
N ARG A 84 -11.04 -30.49 20.58
CA ARG A 84 -10.94 -29.50 19.50
C ARG A 84 -12.29 -28.82 19.21
N LEU A 85 -12.48 -27.61 19.71
CA LEU A 85 -13.55 -26.74 19.27
C LEU A 85 -13.16 -26.28 17.86
N TYR A 86 -13.89 -26.77 16.85
CA TYR A 86 -13.73 -26.31 15.48
C TYR A 86 -14.11 -24.82 15.44
N VAL A 87 -13.11 -23.94 15.42
CA VAL A 87 -13.33 -22.55 15.01
C VAL A 87 -13.33 -22.59 13.48
N PRO A 88 -14.48 -22.38 12.79
CA PRO A 88 -14.46 -22.27 11.34
C PRO A 88 -13.46 -21.17 10.99
N GLN A 89 -12.52 -21.52 10.11
CA GLN A 89 -11.43 -20.66 9.68
C GLN A 89 -12.04 -19.34 9.20
N LEU A 90 -11.95 -18.31 10.04
CA LEU A 90 -12.30 -16.94 9.67
C LEU A 90 -11.33 -16.54 8.58
N SER A 91 -11.79 -16.59 7.33
CA SER A 91 -11.06 -16.04 6.20
C SER A 91 -11.02 -14.53 6.39
N ILE A 92 -9.92 -14.04 6.94
CA ILE A 92 -9.60 -12.61 6.88
C ILE A 92 -9.53 -12.28 5.39
N PRO A 93 -10.31 -11.31 4.86
CA PRO A 93 -10.09 -10.85 3.50
C PRO A 93 -8.63 -10.42 3.40
N TYR A 94 -7.91 -11.02 2.45
CA TYR A 94 -6.50 -10.78 2.18
C TYR A 94 -6.20 -9.28 2.28
N ILE A 95 -5.63 -8.86 3.41
CA ILE A 95 -5.17 -7.49 3.58
C ILE A 95 -3.94 -7.40 2.69
N LYS A 96 -4.10 -6.75 1.54
CA LYS A 96 -3.02 -6.45 0.59
C LYS A 96 -1.89 -5.82 1.40
N GLU A 97 -0.78 -6.53 1.55
CA GLU A 97 0.36 -6.10 2.36
C GLU A 97 0.71 -4.65 1.99
N PHE A 98 0.48 -3.72 2.92
CA PHE A 98 0.89 -2.33 2.74
C PHE A 98 2.40 -2.31 2.58
N ARG A 99 2.88 -1.71 1.48
CA ARG A 99 4.30 -1.56 1.18
C ARG A 99 4.94 -0.68 2.27
N LYS A 100 5.42 -1.29 3.35
CA LYS A 100 6.26 -0.61 4.33
C LYS A 100 7.49 -0.06 3.59
N TRP A 101 7.74 1.24 3.71
CA TRP A 101 8.98 1.81 3.20
C TRP A 101 10.17 1.07 3.83
N SER A 102 11.07 0.56 3.01
CA SER A 102 12.15 -0.33 3.45
C SER A 102 13.27 0.37 4.22
N GLN A 103 13.14 1.68 4.53
CA GLN A 103 14.15 2.55 5.15
C GLN A 103 15.54 2.51 4.47
N ASN A 104 15.63 1.90 3.29
CA ASN A 104 16.85 1.72 2.52
C ASN A 104 16.64 2.39 1.16
N GLY A 105 17.11 3.64 1.04
CA GLY A 105 17.10 4.37 -0.22
C GLY A 105 18.12 3.79 -1.19
N VAL A 106 17.76 3.74 -2.47
CA VAL A 106 18.67 3.37 -3.56
C VAL A 106 18.61 4.43 -4.64
N THR A 107 19.76 4.76 -5.22
CA THR A 107 19.78 5.57 -6.45
C THR A 107 19.26 4.72 -7.59
N PHE A 108 18.17 5.16 -8.22
CA PHE A 108 17.52 4.44 -9.31
C PHE A 108 17.86 5.00 -10.69
N ALA A 109 18.03 6.32 -10.79
CA ALA A 109 18.31 7.04 -12.03
C ALA A 109 19.48 8.02 -11.85
N GLY A 110 20.28 8.19 -12.88
CA GLY A 110 21.47 9.04 -12.86
C GLY A 110 22.64 8.42 -12.08
N GLY A 111 23.38 9.24 -11.32
CA GLY A 111 24.50 8.79 -10.47
C GLY A 111 25.91 9.05 -11.03
N ASN A 112 26.04 9.51 -12.29
CA ASN A 112 27.33 9.78 -12.94
C ASN A 112 27.67 11.26 -13.05
N ARG A 113 27.44 12.02 -11.96
CA ARG A 113 27.53 13.49 -11.90
C ARG A 113 26.49 14.18 -12.81
N SER A 114 26.40 15.49 -12.67
CA SER A 114 25.54 16.32 -13.51
C SER A 114 26.01 16.29 -14.97
N GLY A 115 25.07 16.15 -15.91
CA GLY A 115 25.38 16.17 -17.34
C GLY A 115 24.19 15.75 -18.21
N SER A 116 24.43 15.68 -19.52
CA SER A 116 23.41 15.40 -20.54
C SER A 116 23.48 13.98 -21.11
N GLY A 117 24.43 13.14 -20.67
CA GLY A 117 24.47 11.73 -21.05
C GLY A 117 23.22 10.97 -20.57
N LEU A 118 22.90 9.82 -21.18
CA LEU A 118 21.77 8.98 -20.77
C LEU A 118 21.96 8.34 -19.38
N THR A 119 23.18 8.36 -18.85
CA THR A 119 23.49 7.91 -17.49
C THR A 119 23.57 9.07 -16.48
N GLN A 120 23.27 10.29 -16.93
CA GLN A 120 23.39 11.54 -16.18
C GLN A 120 22.05 12.27 -16.18
N LEU A 121 21.89 13.17 -15.21
CA LEU A 121 20.75 14.08 -15.10
C LEU A 121 21.31 15.48 -14.83
N TYR A 122 20.58 16.53 -15.20
CA TYR A 122 20.93 17.91 -14.88
C TYR A 122 19.73 18.63 -14.26
N HIS A 123 19.76 18.70 -12.93
CA HIS A 123 18.73 19.33 -12.09
C HIS A 123 17.32 18.73 -12.31
N PRO A 124 17.15 17.41 -12.15
CA PRO A 124 15.84 16.79 -12.30
C PRO A 124 14.87 17.34 -11.24
N LEU A 125 13.63 17.64 -11.63
CA LEU A 125 12.64 18.25 -10.73
C LEU A 125 11.56 17.29 -10.24
N SER A 126 11.21 16.29 -11.04
CA SER A 126 10.14 15.36 -10.70
C SER A 126 10.40 13.94 -11.20
N ILE A 127 9.74 12.98 -10.55
CA ILE A 127 9.69 11.58 -10.97
C ILE A 127 8.26 11.05 -10.91
N CYS A 128 7.92 10.15 -11.83
CA CYS A 128 6.68 9.38 -11.79
C CYS A 128 6.97 7.89 -11.94
N VAL A 129 6.34 7.05 -11.12
CA VAL A 129 6.53 5.61 -11.14
C VAL A 129 5.33 4.94 -11.79
N ASP A 130 5.57 4.13 -12.83
CA ASP A 130 4.57 3.19 -13.34
C ASP A 130 4.66 1.88 -12.56
N ASP A 131 3.66 1.60 -11.73
CA ASP A 131 3.59 0.35 -10.96
C ASP A 131 3.44 -0.91 -11.85
N ASN A 132 2.96 -0.77 -13.09
CA ASN A 132 2.70 -1.92 -13.98
C ASN A 132 4.01 -2.54 -14.49
N ASP A 133 4.94 -1.72 -14.97
CA ASP A 133 6.24 -2.17 -15.50
C ASP A 133 7.44 -1.80 -14.59
N ARG A 134 7.17 -1.11 -13.47
CA ARG A 134 8.14 -0.59 -12.50
C ARG A 134 9.15 0.38 -13.12
N SER A 135 8.72 1.11 -14.13
CA SER A 135 9.51 2.17 -14.73
C SER A 135 9.37 3.48 -13.96
N VAL A 136 10.42 4.29 -14.00
CA VAL A 136 10.45 5.62 -13.44
C VAL A 136 10.69 6.61 -14.57
N TYR A 137 9.75 7.52 -14.76
CA TYR A 137 9.90 8.66 -15.65
C TYR A 137 10.50 9.81 -14.84
N VAL A 138 11.51 10.48 -15.40
CA VAL A 138 12.25 11.55 -14.74
C VAL A 138 12.14 12.80 -15.59
N SER A 139 11.70 13.89 -14.99
CA SER A 139 11.73 15.22 -15.59
C SER A 139 13.12 15.83 -15.43
N ASP A 140 13.92 15.78 -16.48
CA ASP A 140 15.31 16.25 -16.48
C ASP A 140 15.37 17.70 -16.98
N TYR A 141 15.05 18.62 -16.06
CA TYR A 141 14.68 20.01 -16.32
C TYR A 141 15.68 20.77 -17.21
N TRP A 142 16.95 20.91 -16.81
CA TRP A 142 17.91 21.70 -17.61
C TRP A 142 18.37 21.02 -18.89
N ASN A 143 18.19 19.71 -19.00
CA ASN A 143 18.39 18.99 -20.25
C ASN A 143 17.12 19.00 -21.14
N SER A 144 16.02 19.62 -20.69
CA SER A 144 14.75 19.73 -21.41
C SER A 144 14.24 18.40 -21.96
N ARG A 145 14.24 17.34 -21.15
CA ARG A 145 13.85 16.00 -21.60
C ARG A 145 13.13 15.20 -20.53
N ILE A 146 12.41 14.17 -20.96
CA ILE A 146 11.90 13.11 -20.10
C ILE A 146 12.67 11.81 -20.37
N LEU A 147 13.25 11.24 -19.32
CA LEU A 147 13.90 9.92 -19.39
C LEU A 147 13.05 8.87 -18.69
N LYS A 148 12.98 7.65 -19.26
CA LYS A 148 12.46 6.45 -18.60
C LYS A 148 13.63 5.62 -18.07
N TRP A 149 13.52 5.16 -16.84
CA TRP A 149 14.46 4.24 -16.21
C TRP A 149 13.73 2.99 -15.78
N ILE A 150 14.32 1.83 -16.01
CA ILE A 150 13.82 0.54 -15.54
C ILE A 150 14.79 0.01 -14.49
N ARG A 151 14.29 -0.73 -13.50
CA ARG A 151 15.11 -1.25 -12.41
C ARG A 151 16.27 -2.10 -12.95
N GLY A 152 17.49 -1.73 -12.59
CA GLY A 152 18.71 -2.42 -13.02
C GLY A 152 19.26 -1.96 -14.38
N ALA A 153 18.61 -1.01 -15.05
CA ALA A 153 19.17 -0.39 -16.24
C ALA A 153 20.43 0.43 -15.90
N MET A 154 21.42 0.40 -16.78
CA MET A 154 22.66 1.18 -16.63
C MET A 154 22.54 2.61 -17.18
N SER A 155 21.49 2.89 -17.95
CA SER A 155 21.20 4.18 -18.58
C SER A 155 19.70 4.37 -18.72
N GLY A 156 19.27 5.63 -18.77
CA GLY A 156 17.91 5.98 -19.12
C GLY A 156 17.64 5.81 -20.61
N GLU A 157 16.37 5.64 -20.93
CA GLU A 157 15.80 5.67 -22.27
C GLU A 157 15.19 7.05 -22.49
N LEU A 158 15.51 7.71 -23.62
CA LEU A 158 14.94 9.00 -23.97
C LEU A 158 13.50 8.81 -24.47
N ILE A 159 12.53 9.38 -23.75
CA ILE A 159 11.10 9.30 -24.13
C ILE A 159 10.66 10.56 -24.85
N VAL A 160 11.04 11.72 -24.31
CA VAL A 160 10.70 13.02 -24.89
C VAL A 160 11.93 13.91 -24.90
N ASN A 161 12.19 14.58 -26.03
CA ASN A 161 13.34 15.46 -26.21
C ASN A 161 12.91 16.91 -26.42
N GLY A 162 13.70 17.84 -25.89
CA GLY A 162 13.56 19.29 -26.07
C GLY A 162 14.47 19.88 -27.12
N THR A 163 15.40 19.11 -27.68
CA THR A 163 16.31 19.63 -28.72
C THR A 163 15.70 19.52 -30.11
N LEU A 164 15.79 20.62 -30.87
CA LEU A 164 15.28 20.81 -32.24
C LEU A 164 15.88 19.88 -33.32
N GLU A 165 16.81 18.99 -32.96
CA GLU A 165 17.43 18.12 -33.95
C GLU A 165 16.46 16.99 -34.33
N ASN A 166 15.87 17.19 -35.52
CA ASN A 166 15.03 16.24 -36.28
C ASN A 166 13.50 16.39 -36.14
N SER A 167 13.00 17.63 -36.03
CA SER A 167 11.68 18.09 -36.52
C SER A 167 10.46 17.16 -36.30
N GLN A 168 10.27 16.60 -35.10
CA GLN A 168 8.99 16.19 -34.49
C GLN A 168 8.35 17.36 -33.69
N THR A 169 7.13 17.81 -33.97
CA THR A 169 6.49 19.02 -33.39
C THR A 169 6.56 19.17 -31.84
N ASN A 170 6.72 20.41 -31.35
CA ASN A 170 6.66 20.83 -29.93
C ASN A 170 7.81 20.33 -29.01
N PRO A 171 9.04 20.87 -29.15
CA PRO A 171 10.14 20.53 -28.25
C PRO A 171 9.82 20.96 -26.81
N LEU A 172 9.98 20.04 -25.86
CA LEU A 172 9.91 20.38 -24.43
C LEU A 172 10.95 21.44 -24.08
N ASN A 173 10.61 22.29 -23.12
CA ASN A 173 11.47 23.32 -22.58
C ASN A 173 11.32 23.34 -21.06
N CYS A 174 12.37 22.92 -20.36
CA CYS A 174 12.43 22.96 -18.90
C CYS A 174 11.22 22.28 -18.23
N PRO A 175 10.96 20.97 -18.45
CA PRO A 175 9.78 20.31 -17.91
C PRO A 175 9.82 20.26 -16.38
N GLY A 176 8.79 20.80 -15.73
CA GLY A 176 8.71 20.91 -14.26
C GLY A 176 8.25 19.62 -13.61
N ASP A 177 7.22 18.99 -14.18
CA ASP A 177 6.59 17.80 -13.63
C ASP A 177 6.10 16.84 -14.72
N VAL A 178 5.93 15.57 -14.36
CA VAL A 178 5.41 14.51 -15.22
C VAL A 178 4.56 13.55 -14.41
N ILE A 179 3.36 13.22 -14.90
CA ILE A 179 2.51 12.16 -14.34
C ILE A 179 2.05 11.20 -15.45
N ILE A 180 1.55 10.04 -15.07
CA ILE A 180 1.03 9.03 -16.01
C ILE A 180 -0.48 9.08 -16.04
N ASP A 181 -1.03 9.27 -17.24
CA ASP A 181 -2.43 8.96 -17.55
C ASP A 181 -2.52 7.52 -18.03
N LYS A 182 -2.95 6.65 -17.11
CA LYS A 182 -3.05 5.20 -17.33
C LYS A 182 -4.18 4.83 -18.29
N GLU A 183 -5.25 5.61 -18.33
CA GLU A 183 -6.42 5.33 -19.18
C GLU A 183 -6.09 5.54 -20.66
N ASN A 184 -5.33 6.61 -20.97
CA ASN A 184 -4.92 6.92 -22.34
C ASN A 184 -3.49 6.46 -22.70
N ASP A 185 -2.82 5.73 -21.81
CA ASP A 185 -1.42 5.28 -21.94
C ASP A 185 -0.46 6.42 -22.38
N SER A 186 -0.54 7.53 -21.65
CA SER A 186 0.20 8.76 -21.98
C SER A 186 0.88 9.36 -20.75
N LEU A 187 1.90 10.19 -20.99
CA LEU A 187 2.48 11.09 -20.00
C LEU A 187 1.78 12.44 -20.08
N ILE A 188 1.45 13.02 -18.93
CA ILE A 188 1.04 14.42 -18.83
C ILE A 188 2.24 15.17 -18.27
N ILE A 189 2.75 16.12 -19.04
CA ILE A 189 4.01 16.81 -18.78
C ILE A 189 3.71 18.28 -18.62
N CYS A 190 4.21 18.86 -17.53
CA CYS A 190 4.23 20.29 -17.36
C CYS A 190 5.48 20.83 -18.06
N ASP A 191 5.26 21.44 -19.21
CA ASP A 191 6.29 22.02 -20.07
C ASP A 191 6.50 23.49 -19.68
N THR A 192 7.08 23.69 -18.49
CA THR A 192 7.11 24.97 -17.77
C THR A 192 7.69 26.11 -18.61
N GLY A 193 8.80 25.86 -19.31
CA GLY A 193 9.43 26.88 -20.15
C GLY A 193 8.56 27.33 -21.33
N ASN A 194 7.64 26.48 -21.78
CA ASN A 194 6.67 26.79 -22.84
C ASN A 194 5.28 27.16 -22.28
N ARG A 195 5.11 27.22 -20.95
CA ARG A 195 3.86 27.64 -20.28
C ARG A 195 2.64 26.82 -20.73
N GLN A 196 2.81 25.50 -20.81
CA GLN A 196 1.79 24.59 -21.32
C GLN A 196 1.84 23.22 -20.65
N ILE A 197 0.72 22.49 -20.75
CA ILE A 197 0.63 21.06 -20.42
C ILE A 197 0.58 20.27 -21.73
N VAL A 198 1.46 19.28 -21.83
CA VAL A 198 1.57 18.39 -22.98
C VAL A 198 1.14 16.99 -22.59
N GLN A 199 0.22 16.40 -23.36
CA GLN A 199 -0.06 14.97 -23.33
C GLN A 199 0.82 14.26 -24.36
N TRP A 200 1.64 13.33 -23.91
CA TRP A 200 2.60 12.60 -24.74
C TRP A 200 2.31 11.09 -24.73
N PRO A 201 1.86 10.49 -25.84
CA PRO A 201 1.62 9.05 -25.91
C PRO A 201 2.90 8.24 -25.62
N ARG A 202 2.81 7.20 -24.78
CA ARG A 202 3.96 6.34 -24.46
C ARG A 202 4.26 5.31 -25.54
N CYS A 203 3.29 5.08 -26.43
CA CYS A 203 3.34 4.12 -27.53
C CYS A 203 3.10 4.81 -28.88
N ASN A 204 3.48 4.13 -29.96
CA ASN A 204 3.17 4.48 -31.37
C ASN A 204 3.96 5.62 -32.01
N ASN A 205 5.08 6.07 -31.41
CA ASN A 205 5.90 7.19 -31.92
C ASN A 205 5.08 8.45 -32.23
N ALA A 206 3.92 8.61 -31.59
CA ALA A 206 3.06 9.77 -31.76
C ALA A 206 3.68 10.97 -31.05
N VAL A 207 3.47 12.15 -31.62
CA VAL A 207 4.00 13.39 -31.07
C VAL A 207 3.08 13.91 -29.97
N GLY A 208 3.66 14.54 -28.95
CA GLY A 208 2.87 15.17 -27.89
C GLY A 208 1.97 16.29 -28.40
N LYS A 209 0.83 16.43 -27.74
CA LYS A 209 -0.16 17.47 -28.02
C LYS A 209 -0.31 18.37 -26.80
N THR A 210 -0.35 19.68 -27.02
CA THR A 210 -0.74 20.64 -25.99
C THR A 210 -2.21 20.47 -25.64
N ILE A 211 -2.50 20.23 -24.36
CA ILE A 211 -3.86 20.08 -23.83
C ILE A 211 -4.32 21.28 -23.01
N ILE A 212 -3.38 22.05 -22.43
CA ILE A 212 -3.63 23.32 -21.75
C ILE A 212 -2.47 24.26 -22.10
N SER A 213 -2.77 25.52 -22.43
CA SER A 213 -1.77 26.51 -22.85
C SER A 213 -1.93 27.82 -22.07
N ASP A 214 -0.88 28.65 -22.08
CA ASP A 214 -0.84 29.97 -21.44
C ASP A 214 -1.04 29.90 -19.91
N ILE A 215 -0.43 28.90 -19.29
CA ILE A 215 -0.42 28.74 -17.84
C ILE A 215 1.00 28.63 -17.32
N GLU A 216 1.24 29.16 -16.13
CA GLU A 216 2.45 28.81 -15.38
C GLU A 216 2.16 27.49 -14.68
N CYS A 217 2.90 26.44 -15.04
CA CYS A 217 2.77 25.13 -14.43
C CYS A 217 4.08 24.74 -13.76
N TRP A 218 3.98 24.10 -12.60
CA TRP A 218 5.11 23.51 -11.87
C TRP A 218 4.79 22.15 -11.28
N GLY A 219 3.52 21.88 -10.98
CA GLY A 219 3.07 20.65 -10.36
C GLY A 219 1.83 20.10 -11.03
N LEU A 220 1.75 18.77 -11.10
CA LEU A 220 0.65 18.02 -11.68
C LEU A 220 0.16 16.97 -10.69
N ALA A 221 -1.16 16.88 -10.55
CA ALA A 221 -1.80 15.77 -9.86
C ALA A 221 -3.05 15.36 -10.63
N MET A 222 -3.39 14.08 -10.60
CA MET A 222 -4.61 13.58 -11.20
C MET A 222 -5.31 12.66 -10.21
N ASP A 223 -6.60 12.89 -9.99
CA ASP A 223 -7.40 12.05 -9.08
C ASP A 223 -7.91 10.78 -9.76
N ASN A 224 -8.59 9.94 -8.98
CA ASN A 224 -9.13 8.66 -9.47
C ASN A 224 -10.36 8.82 -10.40
N GLN A 225 -10.90 10.03 -10.55
CA GLN A 225 -11.97 10.34 -11.50
C GLN A 225 -11.42 10.92 -12.81
N GLY A 226 -10.10 11.15 -12.88
CA GLY A 226 -9.41 11.67 -14.06
C GLY A 226 -9.37 13.19 -14.14
N TYR A 227 -9.69 13.92 -13.06
CA TYR A 227 -9.49 15.37 -13.04
C TYR A 227 -8.01 15.70 -12.87
N LEU A 228 -7.51 16.54 -13.77
CA LEU A 228 -6.15 17.06 -13.75
C LEU A 228 -6.10 18.38 -12.95
N TYR A 229 -5.23 18.42 -11.94
CA TYR A 229 -4.92 19.58 -11.14
C TYR A 229 -3.54 20.09 -11.52
N VAL A 230 -3.44 21.39 -11.76
CA VAL A 230 -2.18 22.06 -12.13
C VAL A 230 -1.93 23.18 -11.13
N SER A 231 -0.69 23.26 -10.62
CA SER A 231 -0.22 24.35 -9.75
C SER A 231 0.79 25.25 -10.43
#